data_AF-A0A7W2YAQ9-F1
#
_entry.id   AF-A0A7W2YAQ9-F1
#
_cell.length_a   1.000
_cell.length_b   1.000
_cell.length_c   1.000
_cell.angle_alpha   90.00
_cell.angle_beta   90.00
_cell.angle_gamma   90.00
#
_symmetry.space_group_name_H-M   'P 1'
#
loop_
_entity.id
_entity.type
_entity.pdbx_description
1 polymer ?
#
loop_
_entity_poly.entity_id
_entity_poly.type
_entity_poly.pdbx_seq_one_letter_code
_entity_poly.pdbx_strand_id
1 'polypeptide(L)' 'MHVRVTDVSFTIDQPWIFKFRDSAEKEYLAFDTEFYTCHGLKCPINRMHLDQLDVGMASKIKFVVISGENVVTSIN' A
#
# COMPACT_ATOMS: atom_id res chain seq x y z
N MET A 1 9.02 0.55 -8.24
CA MET A 1 8.74 2.00 -8.32
C MET A 1 9.11 2.63 -6.98
N HIS A 2 9.72 3.83 -6.96
CA HIS A 2 10.11 4.49 -5.70
C HIS A 2 9.00 5.41 -5.24
N VAL A 3 8.37 5.07 -4.13
CA VAL A 3 7.27 5.86 -3.57
C VAL A 3 7.58 6.23 -2.14
N ARG A 4 6.89 7.25 -1.63
CA ARG A 4 6.95 7.63 -0.22
C ARG A 4 5.62 7.37 0.44
N VAL A 5 5.65 6.87 1.67
CA VAL A 5 4.45 6.75 2.50
C VAL A 5 3.97 8.16 2.84
N THR A 6 2.72 8.48 2.50
CA THR A 6 2.10 9.76 2.85
C THR A 6 1.17 9.62 4.03
N ASP A 7 0.44 8.52 4.11
CA ASP A 7 -0.46 8.23 5.22
C ASP A 7 -0.43 6.75 5.57
N VAL A 8 -0.67 6.47 6.85
CA VAL A 8 -0.88 5.13 7.37
C VAL A 8 -2.18 5.13 8.16
N SER A 9 -3.09 4.23 7.79
CA SER A 9 -4.33 3.99 8.49
C SER A 9 -4.30 2.60 9.11
N PHE A 10 -4.26 2.56 10.43
CA PHE A 10 -4.44 1.32 11.20
C PHE A 10 -5.90 1.14 11.65
N THR A 11 -6.79 2.07 11.25
CA THR A 11 -8.20 2.09 11.61
C THR A 11 -9.04 1.22 10.69
N ILE A 12 -10.01 0.51 11.28
CA ILE A 12 -10.98 -0.38 10.61
C ILE A 12 -11.93 0.38 9.65
N ASP A 13 -11.96 1.71 9.74
CA ASP A 13 -12.83 2.58 8.94
C ASP A 13 -12.34 2.81 7.49
N GLN A 14 -11.06 2.55 7.20
CA GLN A 14 -10.51 2.74 5.86
C GLN A 14 -10.15 1.39 5.23
N PRO A 15 -10.54 1.13 3.97
CA PRO A 15 -10.20 -0.13 3.30
C PRO A 15 -8.69 -0.25 2.99
N TRP A 16 -7.94 0.84 3.11
CA TRP A 16 -6.50 0.92 2.90
C TRP A 16 -5.73 1.08 4.20
N ILE A 17 -4.54 0.47 4.23
CA ILE A 17 -3.59 0.53 5.34
C ILE A 17 -2.50 1.56 5.06
N PHE A 18 -1.92 1.53 3.85
CA PHE A 18 -0.86 2.48 3.48
C PHE A 18 -1.24 3.25 2.23
N LYS A 19 -1.02 4.57 2.28
CA LYS A 19 -0.98 5.42 1.10
C LYS A 19 0.46 5.73 0.76
N PHE A 20 0.79 5.52 -0.50
CA PHE A 20 2.06 5.92 -1.06
C PHE A 20 1.86 6.91 -2.19
N ARG A 21 2.85 7.78 -2.37
CA ARG A 21 2.88 8.75 -3.44
C ARG A 21 4.23 8.74 -4.13
N ASP A 22 4.20 8.76 -5.46
CA ASP A 22 5.41 8.89 -6.27
C ASP A 22 5.76 10.38 -6.48
N SER A 23 6.94 10.65 -7.03
CA SER A 23 7.38 11.99 -7.44
C SER A 23 6.44 12.65 -8.45
N ALA A 24 5.71 11.86 -9.25
CA ALA A 24 4.68 12.35 -10.16
C ALA A 24 3.32 12.64 -9.47
N GLU A 25 3.30 12.71 -8.13
CA GLU A 25 2.11 12.91 -7.30
C GLU A 25 1.03 11.82 -7.42
N LYS A 26 1.34 10.72 -8.11
CA LYS A 26 0.44 9.59 -8.30
C LYS A 26 0.31 8.77 -7.03
N GLU A 27 -0.93 8.45 -6.68
CA GLU A 27 -1.29 7.73 -5.45
C GLU A 27 -1.35 6.21 -5.66
N TYR A 28 -0.85 5.49 -4.66
CA TYR A 28 -0.84 4.04 -4.57
C TYR A 28 -1.36 3.61 -3.21
N LEU A 29 -2.25 2.63 -3.21
CA LEU A 29 -2.96 2.20 -2.01
C LEU A 29 -2.59 0.75 -1.72
N ALA A 30 -2.08 0.48 -0.52
CA ALA A 30 -2.02 -0.88 -0.02
C ALA A 30 -3.24 -1.12 0.86
N PHE A 31 -4.03 -2.12 0.48
CA PHE A 31 -5.29 -2.45 1.14
C PHE A 31 -5.09 -3.38 2.33
N ASP A 32 -6.16 -3.68 3.06
CA ASP A 32 -6.12 -4.77 4.04
C ASP A 32 -6.01 -6.15 3.37
N THR A 33 -5.53 -7.13 4.15
CA THR A 33 -5.46 -8.55 3.77
C THR A 33 -6.78 -9.09 3.24
N GLU A 34 -7.92 -8.64 3.75
CA GLU A 34 -9.25 -9.04 3.29
C GLU A 34 -9.47 -8.69 1.81
N PHE A 35 -9.10 -7.47 1.39
CA PHE A 35 -9.19 -7.04 0.00
C PHE A 35 -8.38 -7.95 -0.92
N TYR A 36 -7.11 -8.21 -0.58
CA TYR A 36 -6.26 -9.08 -1.39
C TYR A 36 -6.82 -10.49 -1.46
N THR A 37 -7.30 -11.04 -0.34
CA THR A 37 -7.89 -12.37 -0.29
C THR A 37 -9.14 -12.47 -1.16
N CYS A 38 -10.00 -11.45 -1.14
CA CYS A 38 -11.19 -11.37 -1.99
C CYS A 38 -10.85 -11.32 -3.49
N HIS A 39 -9.71 -10.72 -3.84
CA HIS A 39 -9.21 -10.64 -5.21
C HIS A 39 -8.28 -11.81 -5.61
N GLY A 40 -8.09 -12.82 -4.74
CA GLY A 40 -7.18 -13.95 -5.00
C GLY A 40 -5.70 -13.55 -5.06
N LEU A 41 -5.35 -12.42 -4.45
CA LEU A 41 -4.00 -11.85 -4.39
C LEU A 41 -3.36 -12.11 -3.03
N LYS A 42 -2.03 -12.05 -3.01
CA LYS A 42 -1.25 -12.12 -1.77
C LYS A 42 -1.11 -10.72 -1.17
N CYS A 43 -1.41 -10.57 0.11
CA CYS A 43 -1.22 -9.31 0.82
C CYS A 43 0.28 -8.94 0.86
N PRO A 44 0.66 -7.73 0.42
CA PRO A 44 2.05 -7.28 0.43
C PRO A 44 2.53 -6.73 1.77
N ILE A 45 1.60 -6.49 2.68
CA ILE A 45 1.87 -5.92 3.99
C ILE A 45 2.24 -7.05 4.93
N ASN A 46 3.48 -7.03 5.40
CA ASN A 46 3.96 -7.92 6.45
C ASN A 46 4.03 -7.15 7.77
N ARG A 47 4.08 -7.88 8.88
CA ARG A 47 4.24 -7.29 10.22
C ARG A 47 5.47 -6.38 10.33
N MET A 48 6.55 -6.70 9.61
CA MET A 48 7.75 -5.86 9.53
C MET A 48 7.47 -4.54 8.81
N HIS A 49 6.64 -4.55 7.76
CA HIS A 49 6.25 -3.33 7.05
C HIS A 49 5.37 -2.44 7.94
N LEU A 50 4.49 -3.02 8.76
CA LEU A 50 3.69 -2.27 9.72
C LEU A 50 4.52 -1.57 10.80
N ASP A 51 5.65 -2.16 11.17
CA ASP A 51 6.54 -1.64 12.21
C ASP A 51 7.57 -0.64 11.65
N GLN A 52 8.03 -0.86 10.42
CA GLN A 52 9.09 -0.05 9.80
C GLN A 52 8.56 1.09 8.91
N LEU A 53 7.40 0.93 8.27
CA LEU A 53 6.87 1.96 7.37
C LEU A 53 6.13 3.01 8.16
N ASP A 54 6.79 4.14 8.31
CA ASP A 54 6.19 5.35 8.85
C ASP A 54 6.03 6.42 7.77
N VAL A 55 5.23 7.44 8.06
CA VAL A 55 4.99 8.56 7.13
C VAL A 55 6.31 9.23 6.79
N GLY A 56 6.54 9.46 5.50
CA GLY A 56 7.77 10.04 4.96
C GLY A 56 8.85 9.02 4.59
N MET A 57 8.70 7.75 4.95
CA MET A 57 9.62 6.71 4.49
C MET A 57 9.47 6.44 3.00
N ALA A 58 10.61 6.28 2.31
CA ALA A 58 10.65 5.88 0.91
C ALA A 58 10.82 4.36 0.80
N SER A 59 10.03 3.72 -0.05
CA SER A 59 10.08 2.28 -0.27
C SER A 59 9.90 1.92 -1.73
N LYS A 60 10.36 0.74 -2.10
CA LYS A 60 10.14 0.22 -3.45
C LYS A 60 8.88 -0.63 -3.45
N ILE A 61 7.89 -0.21 -4.24
CA ILE A 61 6.66 -0.97 -4.39
C ILE A 61 6.50 -1.56 -5.79
N LYS A 62 5.70 -2.62 -5.87
CA LYS A 62 5.01 -3.07 -7.08
C LYS A 62 3.52 -2.82 -6.89
N PHE A 63 2.83 -2.48 -7.98
CA PHE A 63 1.39 -2.25 -7.97
C PHE A 63 0.73 -2.88 -9.19
N VAL A 64 -0.57 -3.05 -9.12
CA VAL A 64 -1.47 -3.43 -10.21
C VAL A 64 -2.63 -2.46 -10.24
N VAL A 65 -3.26 -2.27 -11.39
CA VAL A 65 -4.45 -1.41 -11.49
C VAL A 65 -5.68 -2.29 -11.37
N ILE A 66 -6.46 -2.10 -10.30
CA ILE A 66 -7.72 -2.82 -10.05
C ILE A 66 -8.81 -1.77 -9.92
N SER A 67 -9.88 -1.90 -10.72
CA SER A 67 -11.01 -0.96 -10.69
C SER A 67 -10.63 0.52 -10.89
N GLY A 68 -9.49 0.80 -11.54
CA GLY A 68 -8.98 2.16 -11.76
C GLY A 68 -8.04 2.69 -10.67
N GLU A 69 -7.85 1.94 -9.58
CA GLU A 69 -6.97 2.32 -8.47
C GLU A 69 -5.61 1.59 -8.56
N ASN A 70 -4.52 2.27 -8.17
CA ASN A 70 -3.19 1.65 -8.15
C ASN A 70 -3.01 0.87 -6.83
N VAL A 71 -3.33 -0.41 -6.87
CA VAL A 71 -3.24 -1.32 -5.73
C VAL A 71 -1.83 -1.85 -5.58
N VAL A 72 -1.18 -1.59 -4.45
CA VAL A 72 0.15 -2.13 -4.14
C VAL A 72 0.07 -3.66 -4.00
N THR A 73 1.00 -4.41 -4.58
CA THR A 73 1.05 -5.89 -4.49
C THR A 73 2.39 -6.42 -4.02
N SER A 74 3.39 -5.57 -3.83
CA SER A 74 4.62 -5.91 -3.11
C SER A 74 5.27 -4.65 -2.57
N ILE A 75 5.88 -4.74 -1.39
CA ILE A 75 6.72 -3.70 -0.79
C ILE A 75 8.08 -4.32 -0.48
N ASN A 76 9.16 -3.61 -0.80
CA ASN A 76 10.53 -4.11 -0.81
C ASN A 76 11.53 -3.05 -0.33
#